data_AF-A0A496Z886-F1
#
_entry.id   AF-A0A496Z886-F1
#
_cell.length_a   1.000
_cell.length_b   1.000
_cell.length_c   1.000
_cell.angle_alpha   90.00
_cell.angle_beta   90.00
_cell.angle_gamma   90.00
#
_symmetry.space_group_name_H-M   'P 1'
#
loop_
_entity.id
_entity.type
_entity.pdbx_description
1 polymer ?
#
loop_
_entity_poly.entity_id
_entity_poly.type
_entity_poly.pdbx_seq_one_letter_code
_entity_poly.pdbx_strand_id
1 'polypeptide(L)'
;VEKGLGGCILATINRDGLRKDLTINDEYQILLIVALGKPREEVRVEYIESGGDIKYWRDENSVHHVPKRPLQEIIVRKYGSN
;
A
#
# COMPACT_ATOMS: atom_id res chain seq x y z
N VAL A 1 -8.21 -11.95 2.06
CA VAL A 1 -7.97 -11.51 3.45
C VAL A 1 -8.20 -12.71 4.36
N GLU A 2 -7.16 -13.23 5.01
CA GLU A 2 -7.22 -14.50 5.74
C GLU A 2 -7.99 -14.41 7.08
N LYS A 3 -7.82 -13.31 7.82
CA LYS A 3 -8.45 -13.11 9.16
C LYS A 3 -9.66 -12.16 9.15
N GLY A 4 -10.20 -11.81 7.98
CA GLY A 4 -11.29 -10.84 7.85
C GLY A 4 -10.94 -9.39 8.20
N LEU A 5 -9.66 -9.06 8.43
CA LEU A 5 -9.17 -7.70 8.72
C LEU A 5 -8.47 -7.08 7.52
N GLY A 6 -8.73 -5.80 7.27
CA GLY A 6 -7.94 -4.98 6.35
C GLY A 6 -6.72 -4.39 7.04
N GLY A 7 -5.76 -3.91 6.25
CA GLY A 7 -4.63 -3.18 6.77
C GLY A 7 -4.09 -2.12 5.82
N CYS A 8 -3.43 -1.10 6.39
CA CYS A 8 -2.78 -0.04 5.65
C CYS A 8 -1.34 0.12 6.16
N ILE A 9 -0.37 0.07 5.25
CA ILE A 9 1.05 0.32 5.54
C ILE A 9 1.30 1.82 5.45
N LEU A 10 1.86 2.40 6.51
CA LEU A 10 2.12 3.83 6.62
C LEU A 10 3.62 4.08 6.81
N ALA A 11 4.21 4.82 5.87
CA ALA A 11 5.61 5.29 5.93
C ALA A 11 5.73 6.78 6.25
N THR A 12 4.71 7.58 5.90
CA THR A 12 4.61 9.01 6.23
C THR A 12 4.07 9.16 7.65
N ILE A 13 4.97 9.12 8.62
CA ILE A 13 4.66 9.08 10.05
C ILE A 13 5.58 10.03 10.83
N ASN A 14 5.10 10.56 11.96
CA ASN A 14 5.93 11.32 12.90
C ASN A 14 6.76 10.36 13.77
N ARG A 15 7.96 10.00 13.30
CA ARG A 15 8.83 9.01 13.96
C ARG A 15 9.27 9.45 15.35
N ASP A 16 9.65 10.72 15.51
CA ASP A 16 10.16 11.24 16.78
C ASP A 16 9.05 11.33 17.83
N GLY A 17 7.84 11.75 17.42
CA GLY A 17 6.66 11.74 18.27
C GLY A 17 6.30 10.32 18.71
N LEU A 18 6.20 9.38 17.77
CA LEU A 18 5.88 7.98 18.07
C LEU A 18 6.92 7.33 18.98
N ARG A 19 8.20 7.61 18.75
CA ARG A 19 9.29 7.12 19.60
C ARG A 19 9.08 7.53 21.05
N LYS A 20 8.80 8.81 21.27
CA LYS A 20 8.53 9.36 22.60
C LYS A 20 7.30 8.73 23.24
N ASP A 21 6.18 8.70 22.51
CA ASP A 21 4.89 8.24 23.03
C ASP A 21 4.89 6.74 23.37
N LEU A 22 5.62 5.94 22.59
CA LEU A 22 5.72 4.48 22.78
C LEU A 22 6.98 4.05 23.55
N THR A 23 7.81 5.00 23.98
CA THR A 23 9.07 4.74 24.72
C THR A 23 10.00 3.76 23.97
N ILE A 24 10.20 4.00 22.68
CA ILE A 24 11.07 3.16 21.84
C ILE A 24 12.53 3.62 21.96
N ASN A 25 13.44 2.71 22.29
CA ASN A 25 14.86 3.05 22.46
C ASN A 25 15.58 3.39 21.14
N ASP A 26 16.58 4.26 21.20
CA ASP A 26 17.22 4.90 20.04
C ASP A 26 17.96 3.92 19.12
N GLU A 27 18.39 2.75 19.61
CA GLU A 27 18.97 1.69 18.79
C GLU A 27 17.98 1.05 17.81
N TYR A 28 16.67 1.22 18.03
CA TYR A 28 15.63 0.68 17.16
C TYR A 28 15.15 1.71 16.14
N GLN A 29 14.96 1.28 14.90
CA GLN A 29 14.41 2.11 13.84
C GLN A 29 12.93 1.77 13.58
N ILE A 30 12.06 2.77 13.60
CA ILE A 30 10.66 2.62 13.16
C ILE A 30 10.64 2.65 11.62
N LEU A 31 10.49 1.48 11.00
CA LEU A 31 10.41 1.34 9.55
C LEU A 31 9.04 1.82 9.03
N LEU A 32 7.97 1.21 9.55
CA LEU A 32 6.60 1.37 9.08
C LEU A 32 5.61 1.20 10.25
N ILE A 33 4.38 1.67 10.06
CA ILE A 33 3.22 1.30 10.87
C ILE A 33 2.27 0.47 10.00
N VAL A 34 1.63 -0.53 10.61
CA VAL A 34 0.53 -1.28 9.99
C VAL A 34 -0.74 -1.00 10.78
N ALA A 35 -1.62 -0.16 10.22
CA ALA A 35 -2.95 0.04 10.77
C ALA A 35 -3.82 -1.17 10.41
N LEU A 36 -4.53 -1.76 11.38
CA LEU A 36 -5.40 -2.92 11.18
C LEU A 36 -6.82 -2.61 11.64
N GLY A 37 -7.82 -3.14 10.92
CA GLY A 37 -9.22 -2.95 11.29
C GLY A 37 -10.18 -3.75 10.43
N LYS A 38 -11.46 -3.76 10.80
CA LYS A 38 -12.52 -4.35 9.97
C LYS A 38 -12.72 -3.45 8.73
N PRO A 39 -12.64 -3.99 7.50
CA PRO A 39 -12.86 -3.20 6.29
C PRO A 39 -14.26 -2.57 6.29
N ARG A 40 -14.34 -1.30 5.87
CA ARG A 40 -15.60 -0.55 5.71
C ARG A 40 -15.80 0.00 4.29
N GLU A 41 -14.82 -0.18 3.41
CA GLU A 41 -14.86 0.28 2.02
C GLU A 41 -14.63 -0.89 1.06
N GLU A 42 -15.21 -0.79 -0.14
CA GLU A 42 -14.89 -1.67 -1.26
C GLU A 42 -13.63 -1.14 -1.96
N VAL A 43 -12.65 -2.01 -2.18
CA VAL A 43 -11.43 -1.70 -2.93
C VAL A 43 -11.47 -2.47 -4.23
N ARG A 44 -11.34 -1.77 -5.35
CA ARG A 44 -11.26 -2.37 -6.68
C ARG A 44 -9.88 -2.16 -7.26
N VAL A 45 -9.19 -3.26 -7.55
CA VAL A 45 -7.93 -3.24 -8.29
C VAL A 45 -8.24 -3.33 -9.76
N GLU A 46 -7.69 -2.42 -10.55
CA GLU A 46 -7.92 -2.35 -11.99
C GLU A 46 -6.59 -2.25 -12.73
N TYR A 47 -6.52 -2.83 -13.92
CA TYR A 47 -5.36 -2.71 -14.78
C TYR A 47 -5.54 -1.52 -15.71
N ILE A 48 -4.54 -0.66 -15.75
CA ILE A 48 -4.51 0.47 -16.68
C ILE A 48 -3.75 0.09 -17.95
N GLU A 49 -4.08 0.78 -19.03
CA GLU A 49 -3.26 0.77 -20.24
C GLU A 49 -1.88 1.35 -19.95
N SER A 50 -0.92 1.01 -20.80
CA SER A 50 0.46 1.46 -20.61
C SER A 50 0.55 2.98 -20.71
N GLY A 51 1.20 3.60 -19.72
CA GLY A 51 1.29 5.06 -19.60
C GLY A 51 0.07 5.74 -18.96
N GLY A 52 -0.93 4.99 -18.49
CA GLY A 52 -2.07 5.53 -17.74
C GLY A 52 -1.72 6.12 -16.37
N ASP A 53 -2.62 6.92 -15.79
CA ASP A 53 -2.45 7.47 -14.44
C ASP A 53 -2.56 6.37 -13.37
N ILE A 54 -1.67 6.43 -12.39
CA ILE A 54 -1.58 5.48 -11.28
C ILE A 54 -2.20 6.00 -9.98
N LYS A 55 -2.67 7.26 -9.95
CA LYS A 55 -3.32 7.83 -8.77
C LYS A 55 -4.60 7.05 -8.47
N TYR A 56 -4.73 6.62 -7.22
CA TYR A 56 -5.99 6.07 -6.74
C TYR A 56 -7.06 7.17 -6.71
N TRP A 57 -8.31 6.78 -6.84
CA TRP A 57 -9.47 7.68 -6.83
C TRP A 57 -10.69 6.98 -6.24
N ARG A 58 -11.77 7.74 -6.01
CA ARG A 58 -13.06 7.20 -5.55
C ARG A 58 -14.14 7.52 -6.56
N ASP A 59 -14.99 6.54 -6.84
CA ASP A 59 -16.13 6.73 -7.73
C ASP A 59 -17.35 7.31 -7.00
N GLU A 60 -18.45 7.51 -7.73
CA GLU A 60 -19.73 8.01 -7.20
C GLU A 60 -20.34 7.10 -6.12
N ASN A 61 -19.98 5.82 -6.11
CA ASN A 61 -20.40 4.83 -5.13
C ASN A 61 -19.40 4.69 -3.96
N SER A 62 -18.40 5.56 -3.88
CA SER A 62 -17.31 5.55 -2.89
C SER A 62 -16.40 4.32 -2.94
N VAL A 63 -16.41 3.55 -4.02
CA VAL A 63 -15.46 2.45 -4.26
C VAL A 63 -14.07 3.04 -4.43
N HIS A 64 -13.07 2.45 -3.77
CA HIS A 64 -11.68 2.88 -3.86
C HIS A 64 -10.98 2.15 -5.01
N HIS A 65 -10.75 2.87 -6.11
CA HIS A 65 -10.11 2.33 -7.30
C HIS A 65 -8.59 2.47 -7.19
N VAL A 66 -7.88 1.35 -7.38
CA VAL A 66 -6.42 1.27 -7.30
C VAL A 66 -5.86 0.79 -8.64
N PRO A 67 -5.46 1.72 -9.51
CA PRO A 67 -4.79 1.41 -10.76
C PRO A 67 -3.49 0.62 -10.55
N LYS A 68 -3.29 -0.47 -11.29
CA LYS A 68 -2.05 -1.26 -11.31
C LYS A 68 -1.51 -1.36 -12.73
N ARG A 69 -0.20 -1.16 -12.86
CA ARG A 69 0.51 -1.36 -14.13
C ARG A 69 0.41 -2.83 -14.56
N PRO A 70 0.29 -3.11 -15.86
CA PRO A 70 0.29 -4.47 -16.37
C PRO A 70 1.67 -5.11 -16.16
N LEU A 71 1.71 -6.44 -16.02
CA LEU A 71 2.92 -7.19 -15.71
C LEU A 71 4.04 -6.96 -16.76
N GLN A 72 3.67 -6.88 -18.03
CA GLN A 72 4.58 -6.71 -19.16
C GLN A 72 5.33 -5.37 -19.10
N GLU A 73 4.78 -4.37 -18.43
CA GLU A 73 5.43 -3.05 -18.27
C GLU A 73 6.48 -3.05 -17.15
N ILE A 74 6.32 -3.91 -16.14
CA ILE A 74 7.22 -3.97 -15.00
C ILE A 74 8.35 -4.99 -15.15
N ILE A 75 8.25 -5.93 -16.09
CA ILE A 75 9.34 -6.86 -16.43
C ILE A 75 10.24 -6.22 -17.49
N VAL A 76 11.36 -5.65 -17.06
CA VAL A 76 12.34 -5.00 -17.97
C VAL A 76 13.36 -5.97 -18.56
N ARG A 77 13.68 -7.06 -17.85
CA ARG A 77 14.66 -8.06 -18.28
C ARG A 77 14.46 -9.36 -17.50
N LYS A 78 14.78 -10.49 -18.13
CA LYS A 78 14.89 -11.82 -17.48
C LYS A 78 16.36 -12.24 -17.48
N TYR A 79 16.78 -12.95 -16.44
CA TYR A 79 18.13 -13.49 -16.31
C TYR A 79 18.04 -15.01 -16.07
N GLY A 80 18.97 -15.75 -16.68
CA GLY A 80 18.93 -17.22 -16.77
C GLY A 80 18.45 -17.69 -18.15
N SER A 81 19.10 -18.72 -18.69
CA SER A 81 18.69 -19.38 -19.94
C SER A 81 17.41 -20.19 -19.73
N ASN A 82 16.47 -20.08 -20.67
CA ASN A 82 15.21 -20.83 -20.85
C ASN A 82 14.82 -21.85 -19.77
#